data_AF-A8TUW0-F1
#
_entry.id   AF-A8TUW0-F1
#
_cell.length_a   1.000
_cell.length_b   1.000
_cell.length_c   1.000
_cell.angle_alpha   90.00
_cell.angle_beta   90.00
_cell.angle_gamma   90.00
#
_symmetry.space_group_name_H-M   'P 1'
#
loop_
_entity.id
_entity.type
_entity.pdbx_description
1 polymer ?
#
loop_
_entity_poly.entity_id
_entity_poly.type
_entity_poly.pdbx_seq_one_letter_code
_entity_poly.pdbx_strand_id
1 'polypeptide(L)' 'MAALVIEPNLADPDGFYERLTEAHRGLSDAASRRMNAKLILLLANHIGDPDVLDEALRVARGNAGASTRTL' A
#
# COMPACT_ATOMS: atom_id res chain seq x y z
N MET A 1 6.85 -17.02 -5.40
CA MET A 1 7.71 -16.00 -4.78
C MET A 1 7.56 -14.72 -5.58
N ALA A 2 6.50 -13.95 -5.30
CA ALA A 2 6.39 -12.60 -5.83
C ALA A 2 7.23 -11.67 -4.93
N ALA A 3 7.92 -10.69 -5.50
CA ALA A 3 8.63 -9.66 -4.74
C ALA A 3 7.72 -8.44 -4.56
N LEU A 4 7.83 -7.74 -3.43
CA LEU A 4 7.10 -6.49 -3.23
C LEU A 4 7.56 -5.44 -4.26
N VAL A 5 6.61 -4.93 -5.05
CA VAL A 5 6.86 -3.82 -5.98
C VAL A 5 6.68 -2.50 -5.23
N ILE A 6 7.79 -1.82 -4.95
CA ILE A 6 7.83 -0.50 -4.30
C ILE A 6 7.99 0.65 -5.31
N GLU A 7 8.12 0.31 -6.58
CA GLU A 7 8.22 1.25 -7.69
C GLU A 7 6.82 1.62 -8.20
N PRO A 8 6.65 2.77 -8.88
CA PRO A 8 5.36 3.15 -9.46
C PRO A 8 4.87 2.09 -10.46
N ASN A 9 3.86 1.32 -10.05
CA ASN A 9 3.29 0.23 -10.85
C ASN A 9 1.87 0.54 -11.37
N LEU A 10 1.34 1.72 -11.05
CA LEU A 10 0.04 2.17 -11.54
C LEU A 10 0.19 2.78 -12.93
N ALA A 11 -0.61 2.31 -13.89
CA ALA A 11 -0.64 2.85 -15.25
C ALA A 11 -1.13 4.31 -15.31
N ASP A 12 -1.96 4.70 -14.35
CA ASP A 12 -2.49 6.06 -14.18
C ASP A 12 -2.44 6.43 -12.68
N PRO A 13 -1.28 6.90 -12.18
CA PRO A 13 -1.11 7.30 -10.79
C PRO A 13 -2.03 8.47 -10.42
N ASP A 14 -2.10 9.48 -11.29
CA ASP A 14 -2.83 10.73 -11.04
C ASP A 14 -4.33 10.48 -10.90
N GLY A 15 -4.93 9.74 -11.84
CA GLY A 15 -6.35 9.41 -11.74
C GLY A 15 -6.65 8.48 -10.56
N PHE A 16 -5.72 7.62 -10.14
CA PHE A 16 -5.89 6.84 -8.91
C PHE A 16 -5.90 7.74 -7.67
N TYR A 17 -4.99 8.72 -7.59
CA TYR A 17 -4.97 9.68 -6.49
C TYR A 17 -6.21 10.56 -6.44
N GLU A 18 -6.74 10.98 -7.59
CA GLU A 18 -8.00 11.71 -7.66
C GLU A 18 -9.15 10.86 -7.09
N ARG A 19 -9.31 9.62 -7.58
CA ARG A 19 -10.34 8.68 -7.08
C ARG A 19 -10.21 8.41 -5.58
N LEU A 20 -8.98 8.28 -5.07
CA LEU A 20 -8.71 8.08 -3.65
C LEU A 20 -9.13 9.31 -2.84
N THR A 21 -8.76 10.50 -3.30
CA THR A 21 -9.09 11.77 -2.64
C THR A 21 -10.61 11.99 -2.61
N GLU A 22 -11.29 11.73 -3.73
CA GLU A 22 -12.74 11.81 -3.80
C GLU A 22 -13.42 10.81 -2.86
N ALA A 23 -12.89 9.60 -2.72
CA ALA A 23 -13.41 8.62 -1.78
C ALA A 23 -13.25 9.04 -0.30
N HIS A 24 -12.30 9.93 0.00
CA HIS A 24 -12.15 10.55 1.31
C HIS A 24 -13.02 11.80 1.53
N ARG A 25 -13.60 12.38 0.47
CA ARG A 25 -14.36 13.63 0.54
C ARG A 25 -15.57 13.48 1.47
N GLY A 26 -15.70 14.38 2.42
CA GLY A 26 -16.81 14.39 3.38
C GLY A 26 -16.69 13.39 4.54
N LEU A 27 -15.61 12.61 4.60
CA LEU A 27 -15.32 11.76 5.75
C LEU A 27 -14.60 12.55 6.86
N SER A 28 -14.95 12.24 8.11
CA SER A 28 -14.14 12.69 9.25
C SER A 28 -12.82 11.92 9.29
N ASP A 29 -11.81 12.45 9.97
CA ASP A 29 -10.50 11.78 10.11
C ASP A 29 -10.61 10.35 10.61
N ALA A 30 -11.52 10.09 11.56
CA ALA A 30 -11.77 8.76 12.08
C ALA A 30 -12.38 7.82 11.03
N ALA A 31 -13.28 8.32 10.19
CA ALA A 31 -13.86 7.56 9.09
C ALA A 31 -12.83 7.31 7.98
N SER A 32 -12.01 8.30 7.62
CA SER A 32 -10.92 8.17 6.67
C SER A 32 -9.89 7.11 7.11
N ARG A 33 -9.50 7.09 8.39
CA ARG A 33 -8.62 6.03 8.93
C ARG A 33 -9.24 4.64 8.84
N ARG A 34 -10.54 4.51 9.13
CA ARG A 34 -11.27 3.22 9.01
C ARG A 34 -11.36 2.76 7.56
N MET A 35 -11.60 3.68 6.63
CA MET A 35 -11.60 3.37 5.20
C MET A 35 -10.23 2.87 4.75
N ASN A 36 -9.15 3.55 5.14
CA ASN A 36 -7.78 3.13 4.81
C ASN A 36 -7.44 1.75 5.38
N ALA A 37 -7.81 1.48 6.63
CA ALA A 37 -7.61 0.15 7.22
C ALA A 37 -8.34 -0.95 6.43
N LYS A 38 -9.59 -0.70 6.02
CA LYS A 38 -10.34 -1.64 5.17
C LYS A 38 -9.68 -1.83 3.81
N LEU A 39 -9.24 -0.76 3.17
CA LEU A 39 -8.56 -0.81 1.88
C LEU A 39 -7.28 -1.65 1.97
N ILE A 40 -6.45 -1.44 3.00
CA ILE A 40 -5.23 -2.22 3.23
C ILE A 40 -5.55 -3.72 3.36
N LEU A 41 -6.58 -4.08 4.13
CA LEU A 41 -6.98 -5.49 4.30
C LEU A 41 -7.49 -6.12 3.00
N LEU A 42 -8.25 -5.37 2.19
CA LEU A 42 -8.71 -5.84 0.89
C LEU A 42 -7.55 -6.08 -0.08
N LEU A 43 -6.59 -5.15 -0.13
CA LEU A 43 -5.37 -5.30 -0.94
C LEU A 43 -4.52 -6.46 -0.44
N ALA A 44 -4.40 -6.64 0.87
CA ALA A 44 -3.67 -7.77 1.46
C ALA A 44 -4.29 -9.11 1.05
N ASN A 45 -5.62 -9.21 1.10
CA ASN A 45 -6.34 -10.39 0.64
C ASN A 45 -6.20 -10.62 -0.87
N HIS A 46 -6.14 -9.55 -1.67
CA HIS A 46 -5.92 -9.66 -3.11
C HIS A 46 -4.50 -10.16 -3.45
N ILE A 47 -3.49 -9.72 -2.70
CA ILE A 47 -2.10 -10.19 -2.85
C ILE A 47 -1.99 -11.67 -2.47
N GLY A 48 -2.57 -12.08 -1.35
CA GLY A 48 -2.66 -13.49 -0.93
C GLY A 48 -1.34 -14.21 -0.59
N ASP A 49 -0.19 -13.56 -0.81
CA ASP A 49 1.15 -14.07 -0.51
C ASP A 49 1.67 -13.52 0.83
N PRO A 50 1.77 -14.34 1.89
CA PRO A 50 2.23 -13.91 3.20
C PRO A 50 3.63 -13.28 3.19
N ASP A 51 4.54 -13.76 2.34
CA ASP A 51 5.92 -13.27 2.28
C ASP A 51 5.96 -11.82 1.77
N VAL A 52 5.13 -11.51 0.77
CA VAL A 52 4.95 -10.14 0.24
C VAL A 52 4.34 -9.21 1.29
N LEU A 53 3.38 -9.71 2.07
CA LEU A 53 2.72 -8.92 3.12
C LEU A 53 3.67 -8.62 4.28
N ASP A 54 4.47 -9.59 4.70
CA ASP A 54 5.48 -9.41 5.75
C ASP A 54 6.58 -8.43 5.29
N GLU A 55 7.02 -8.53 4.03
CA GLU A 55 7.92 -7.55 3.44
C GLU A 55 7.31 -6.14 3.43
N ALA A 56 6.05 -6.00 3.00
CA ALA A 56 5.34 -4.72 2.99
C ALA A 56 5.23 -4.11 4.38
N LEU A 57 4.92 -4.90 5.41
CA LEU A 57 4.87 -4.45 6.80
C LEU A 57 6.23 -3.98 7.30
N ARG A 58 7.31 -4.70 6.94
CA ARG A 58 8.68 -4.33 7.32
C ARG A 58 9.07 -2.99 6.67
N VAL A 59 8.79 -2.81 5.38
CA VAL A 59 9.05 -1.55 4.66
C VAL A 59 8.23 -0.40 5.25
N ALA A 60 6.93 -0.60 5.48
CA ALA A 60 6.03 0.43 6.01
C ALA A 60 6.40 0.90 7.43
N ARG A 61 7.01 0.03 8.26
CA ARG A 61 7.51 0.42 9.60
C ARG A 61 8.80 1.24 9.56
N GLY A 62 9.40 1.47 8.40
CA GLY A 62 10.73 2.06 8.29
C GLY A 62 11.86 1.09 8.63
N ASN A 63 11.54 -0.20 8.83
CA ASN A 63 12.51 -1.27 9.03
C ASN A 63 13.01 -1.83 7.68
N ALA A 64 13.04 -0.97 6.66
CA ALA A 64 13.78 -1.22 5.43
C ALA A 64 15.28 -1.19 5.77
N GLY A 65 15.75 -2.19 6.52
CA GLY A 65 17.15 -2.51 6.62
C GLY A 65 17.66 -2.68 5.21
N ALA A 66 18.50 -1.74 4.79
CA ALA A 66 19.43 -1.79 3.69
C ALA A 66 19.34 -3.07 2.84
N SER A 67 18.39 -3.14 1.92
CA SER A 67 18.53 -4.00 0.75
C SER A 67 19.41 -3.23 -0.23
N THR A 68 20.71 -3.24 0.09
CA THR A 68 21.83 -3.31 -0.84
C THR A 68 21.42 -3.21 -2.31
N ARG A 69 21.43 -2.00 -2.85
CA ARG A 69 21.61 -1.76 -4.28
C ARG A 69 23.11 -1.94 -4.56
N THR A 70 23.54 -3.18 -4.63
CA THR A 70 24.85 -3.65 -5.14
C THR A 70 24.48 -4.98 -5.79
N LEU A 71 24.49 -5.14 -7.11
CA LEU A 71 25.45 -4.72 -8.13
C LEU A 71 24.71 -4.26 -9.40
#